data_AF-A0A9D4CVE2-F1
#
_entry.id   AF-A0A9D4CVE2-F1
#
_cell.length_a   1.000
_cell.length_b   1.000
_cell.length_c   1.000
_cell.angle_alpha   90.00
_cell.angle_beta   90.00
_cell.angle_gamma   90.00
#
_symmetry.space_group_name_H-M   'P 1'
#
loop_
_entity.id
_entity.type
_entity.pdbx_description
1 polymer ?
#
loop_
_entity_poly.entity_id
_entity_poly.type
_entity_poly.pdbx_seq_one_letter_code
_entity_poly.pdbx_strand_id
1 'polypeptide(L)'
;MMSDFIHEKTIVLLGKKGNGTSSTGNTILGRQEFKQKRSMDTTVLTGKVETARCCRTISHYEFDFIIVDTPGLFETGNVAETALELLEVTDLKPHVFALVLRADLFTDDEKCAANMLRMIFGENVFKHDDSTNA
;
A
#
# COMPACT_ATOMS: atom_id res chain seq x y z
N MET A 1 -6.34 15.36 32.82
CA MET A 1 -6.00 15.78 31.46
C MET A 1 -5.08 14.70 30.90
N MET A 2 -5.67 13.59 30.43
CA MET A 2 -4.90 12.54 29.74
C MET A 2 -4.61 13.10 28.36
N SER A 3 -3.34 13.22 28.01
CA SER A 3 -2.94 13.43 26.62
C SER A 3 -3.38 12.19 25.87
N ASP A 4 -4.42 12.29 25.05
CA ASP A 4 -4.78 11.22 24.12
C ASP A 4 -3.57 11.02 23.20
N PHE A 5 -2.88 9.90 23.36
CA PHE A 5 -1.78 9.53 22.48
C PHE A 5 -2.35 9.32 21.09
N ILE A 6 -2.07 10.22 20.15
CA ILE A 6 -2.39 10.00 18.74
C ILE A 6 -1.49 8.88 18.24
N HIS A 7 -2.10 7.78 17.82
CA HIS A 7 -1.39 6.64 17.27
C HIS A 7 -1.20 6.84 15.76
N GLU A 8 -0.01 7.27 15.36
CA GLU A 8 0.35 7.36 13.94
C GLU A 8 0.46 5.96 13.32
N LYS A 9 -0.12 5.77 12.12
CA LYS A 9 -0.11 4.52 11.36
C LYS A 9 0.14 4.78 9.88
N THR A 10 1.29 4.38 9.39
CA THR A 10 1.65 4.44 7.96
C THR A 10 1.24 3.16 7.23
N ILE A 11 0.40 3.30 6.21
CA ILE A 11 -0.04 2.22 5.33
C ILE A 11 0.48 2.53 3.93
N VAL A 12 1.29 1.61 3.38
CA VAL A 12 1.80 1.71 2.01
C VAL A 12 1.02 0.76 1.11
N LEU A 13 0.40 1.29 0.06
CA LEU A 13 -0.45 0.55 -0.87
C LEU A 13 0.36 0.07 -2.07
N LEU A 14 0.64 -1.22 -2.11
CA LEU A 14 1.43 -1.86 -3.16
C LEU A 14 0.51 -2.43 -4.24
N GLY A 15 0.84 -2.27 -5.51
CA GLY A 15 0.05 -2.90 -6.56
C GLY A 15 0.50 -2.52 -7.96
N LYS A 16 0.10 -3.35 -8.92
CA LYS A 16 0.26 -3.09 -10.34
C LYS A 16 -0.56 -1.86 -10.76
N LYS A 17 -0.15 -1.19 -11.83
CA LYS A 17 -0.95 -0.12 -12.41
C LYS A 17 -2.35 -0.64 -12.78
N GLY A 18 -3.37 0.13 -12.41
CA GLY A 18 -4.76 -0.24 -12.67
C GLY A 18 -5.38 -1.19 -11.64
N ASN A 19 -4.62 -1.67 -10.64
CA ASN A 19 -5.20 -2.49 -9.56
C ASN A 19 -6.05 -1.69 -8.57
N GLY A 20 -5.99 -0.36 -8.65
CA GLY A 20 -6.82 0.52 -7.83
C GLY A 20 -6.17 0.88 -6.49
N THR A 21 -4.84 0.96 -6.39
CA THR A 21 -4.14 1.46 -5.20
C THR A 21 -4.65 2.86 -4.82
N SER A 22 -4.68 3.81 -5.76
CA SER A 22 -5.21 5.16 -5.53
C SER A 22 -6.69 5.17 -5.10
N SER A 23 -7.52 4.30 -5.69
CA SER A 23 -8.93 4.16 -5.31
C SER A 23 -9.11 3.60 -3.90
N THR A 24 -8.28 2.63 -3.55
CA THR A 24 -8.24 2.03 -2.21
C THR A 24 -7.80 3.08 -1.20
N GLY A 25 -6.77 3.87 -1.52
CA GLY A 25 -6.32 4.98 -0.69
C GLY A 25 -7.42 6.02 -0.43
N ASN A 26 -8.12 6.47 -1.46
CA ASN A 26 -9.27 7.37 -1.32
C ASN A 26 -10.40 6.77 -0.47
N THR A 27 -10.62 5.46 -0.59
CA THR A 27 -11.61 4.73 0.23
C THR A 27 -11.21 4.74 1.70
N ILE A 28 -9.95 4.45 2.02
CA ILE A 28 -9.42 4.51 3.39
C ILE A 28 -9.51 5.93 3.96
N LEU A 29 -9.15 6.94 3.15
CA LEU A 29 -9.23 8.35 3.53
C LEU A 29 -10.68 8.85 3.70
N GLY A 30 -11.66 8.17 3.10
CA GLY A 30 -13.06 8.59 3.04
C GLY A 30 -13.30 9.85 2.20
N ARG A 31 -12.37 10.19 1.31
CA ARG A 31 -12.43 11.37 0.42
C ARG A 31 -11.57 11.15 -0.83
N GLN A 32 -11.84 11.92 -1.87
CA GLN A 32 -11.02 11.91 -3.09
C GLN A 32 -9.77 12.78 -2.91
N GLU A 33 -8.62 12.15 -2.72
CA GLU A 33 -7.33 12.84 -2.55
C GLU A 33 -6.35 12.46 -3.67
N PHE A 34 -6.12 11.15 -3.87
CA PHE A 34 -5.29 10.62 -4.93
C PHE A 34 -6.00 10.71 -6.28
N LYS A 35 -5.32 11.29 -7.27
CA LYS A 35 -5.91 11.51 -8.60
C LYS A 35 -5.98 10.20 -9.38
N GLN A 36 -7.19 9.73 -9.62
CA GLN A 36 -7.44 8.59 -10.51
C GLN A 36 -7.34 9.04 -11.98
N LYS A 37 -6.26 8.69 -12.68
CA LYS A 37 -6.23 8.85 -14.14
C LYS A 37 -6.90 7.65 -14.79
N ARG A 38 -8.08 7.87 -15.41
CA ARG A 38 -8.72 6.87 -16.28
C ARG A 38 -7.77 6.55 -17.45
N SER A 39 -7.73 5.27 -17.83
CA SER A 39 -6.76 4.59 -18.71
C SER A 39 -6.51 5.17 -20.12
N MET A 40 -7.01 6.36 -20.46
CA MET A 40 -6.87 6.96 -21.80
C MET A 40 -5.71 7.93 -21.95
N ASP A 41 -5.01 8.29 -20.87
CA ASP A 41 -3.91 9.27 -20.92
C ASP A 41 -2.58 8.58 -20.61
N THR A 42 -1.96 8.01 -21.65
CA THR A 42 -0.71 7.24 -21.61
C THR A 42 0.55 8.10 -21.46
N THR A 43 0.43 9.38 -21.10
CA THR A 43 1.54 10.36 -21.21
C THR A 43 2.16 10.81 -19.89
N VAL A 44 1.79 10.25 -18.73
CA VAL A 44 2.54 10.49 -17.48
C VAL A 44 3.26 9.22 -17.04
N LEU A 45 4.53 9.21 -17.43
CA LEU A 45 5.55 8.16 -17.28
C LEU A 45 6.17 8.07 -15.88
N THR A 46 5.55 8.63 -14.83
CA THR A 46 6.05 8.48 -13.45
C THR A 46 4.87 8.33 -12.51
N GLY A 47 4.61 7.11 -12.04
CA GLY A 47 3.75 6.89 -10.89
C GLY A 47 4.47 7.43 -9.67
N LYS A 48 4.36 8.73 -9.42
CA LYS A 48 4.98 9.33 -8.24
C LYS A 48 4.30 8.75 -7.00
N VAL A 49 5.11 8.39 -6.01
CA VAL A 49 4.62 8.08 -4.68
C VAL A 49 3.85 9.29 -4.16
N GLU A 50 2.56 9.13 -3.87
CA GLU A 50 1.72 10.17 -3.28
C GLU A 50 1.44 9.82 -1.82
N THR A 51 1.33 10.85 -0.96
CA THR A 51 1.08 10.63 0.48
C THR A 51 -0.04 11.55 0.94
N ALA A 52 -0.98 10.98 1.70
CA ALA A 52 -2.11 11.69 2.26
C ALA A 52 -2.38 11.24 3.70
N ARG A 53 -3.01 12.11 4.49
CA ARG A 53 -3.29 11.84 5.92
C ARG A 53 -4.77 11.89 6.25
N CYS A 54 -5.23 11.07 7.18
CA CYS A 54 -6.54 11.22 7.79
C CYS A 54 -6.54 10.82 9.27
N CYS A 55 -7.26 11.60 10.09
CA CYS A 55 -7.52 11.22 11.48
C CYS A 55 -8.81 10.41 11.59
N ARG A 56 -8.78 9.33 12.37
CA ARG A 56 -9.95 8.48 12.66
C ARG A 56 -9.94 8.05 14.12
N THR A 57 -11.11 8.06 14.74
CA THR A 57 -11.32 7.48 16.07
C THR A 57 -11.82 6.05 15.93
N ILE A 58 -11.11 5.08 16.54
CA ILE A 58 -11.47 3.66 16.55
C ILE A 58 -11.43 3.17 18.00
N SER A 59 -12.54 2.63 18.51
CA SER A 59 -12.64 2.08 19.87
C SER A 59 -12.04 2.98 20.96
N HIS A 60 -12.37 4.28 20.92
CA HIS A 60 -11.92 5.35 21.83
C HIS A 60 -10.48 5.86 21.65
N TYR A 61 -9.72 5.34 20.67
CA TYR A 61 -8.37 5.82 20.36
C TYR A 61 -8.37 6.68 19.09
N GLU A 62 -7.59 7.76 19.09
CA GLU A 62 -7.34 8.57 17.90
C GLU A 62 -6.14 8.02 17.12
N PHE A 63 -6.32 7.81 15.82
CA PHE A 63 -5.30 7.37 14.90
C PHE A 63 -5.07 8.42 13.83
N ASP A 64 -3.80 8.74 13.55
CA ASP A 64 -3.40 9.50 12.36
C ASP A 64 -2.88 8.50 11.32
N PHE A 65 -3.68 8.26 10.27
CA PHE A 65 -3.31 7.36 9.19
C PHE A 65 -2.57 8.13 8.10
N ILE A 66 -1.35 7.70 7.79
CA ILE A 66 -0.59 8.13 6.63
C ILE A 66 -0.79 7.07 5.55
N ILE A 67 -1.43 7.43 4.45
CA ILE A 67 -1.63 6.54 3.31
C ILE A 67 -0.62 6.93 2.23
N VAL A 68 0.17 5.96 1.80
CA VAL A 68 1.20 6.11 0.76
C VAL A 68 0.75 5.31 -0.46
N ASP A 69 0.42 5.99 -1.55
CA ASP A 69 0.04 5.37 -2.83
C ASP A 69 1.30 5.16 -3.68
N THR A 70 1.60 3.91 -4.05
CA THR A 70 2.74 3.53 -4.91
C THR A 70 2.24 2.85 -6.19
N PRO A 71 1.65 3.61 -7.14
CA PRO A 71 1.04 3.02 -8.33
C PRO A 71 2.10 2.46 -9.29
N GLY A 72 2.04 1.16 -9.60
CA GLY A 72 2.89 0.52 -10.61
C GLY A 72 4.15 -0.16 -10.09
N LEU A 73 4.27 -0.38 -8.77
CA LEU A 73 5.44 -0.96 -8.11
C LEU A 73 5.91 -2.34 -8.66
N PHE A 74 5.02 -3.07 -9.35
CA PHE A 74 5.30 -4.40 -9.89
C PHE A 74 5.29 -4.44 -11.43
N GLU A 75 5.32 -3.28 -12.10
CA GLU A 75 5.08 -3.22 -13.55
C GLU A 75 6.18 -3.89 -14.38
N THR A 76 7.43 -3.85 -13.91
CA THR A 76 8.59 -4.37 -14.64
C THR A 76 8.83 -5.86 -14.42
N GLY A 77 8.21 -6.44 -13.39
CA GLY A 77 8.47 -7.82 -12.99
C GLY A 77 9.87 -8.05 -12.41
N ASN A 78 10.66 -7.00 -12.20
CA ASN A 78 12.05 -7.10 -11.77
C ASN A 78 12.17 -6.94 -10.27
N VAL A 79 12.58 -8.01 -9.58
CA VAL A 79 12.73 -8.05 -8.12
C VAL A 79 13.68 -6.98 -7.59
N ALA A 80 14.79 -6.71 -8.27
CA ALA A 80 15.78 -5.74 -7.80
C ALA A 80 15.27 -4.30 -7.91
N GLU A 81 14.55 -3.99 -9.00
CA GLU A 81 13.93 -2.69 -9.19
C GLU A 81 12.80 -2.45 -8.18
N THR A 82 11.90 -3.44 -8.02
CA THR A 82 10.85 -3.39 -6.99
C THR A 82 11.44 -3.26 -5.58
N ALA A 83 12.56 -3.92 -5.28
CA ALA A 83 13.22 -3.78 -3.99
C ALA A 83 13.78 -2.35 -3.76
N LEU A 84 14.34 -1.72 -4.80
CA LEU A 84 14.79 -0.32 -4.73
C LEU A 84 13.63 0.64 -4.50
N GLU A 85 12.52 0.49 -5.24
CA GLU A 85 11.32 1.31 -5.04
C GLU A 85 10.71 1.10 -3.65
N LEU A 86 10.73 -0.13 -3.12
CA LEU A 86 10.31 -0.42 -1.75
C LEU A 86 11.24 0.22 -0.70
N LEU A 87 12.55 0.27 -0.95
CA LEU A 87 13.48 0.95 -0.05
C LEU A 87 13.15 2.43 0.07
N GLU A 88 12.80 3.11 -1.03
CA GLU A 88 12.42 4.54 -1.00
C GLU A 88 11.22 4.81 -0.07
N VAL A 89 10.27 3.89 0.03
CA VAL A 89 9.10 4.03 0.93
C VAL A 89 9.33 3.47 2.33
N THR A 90 10.40 2.68 2.56
CA THR A 90 10.74 2.19 3.91
C THR A 90 11.19 3.30 4.85
N ASP A 91 11.73 4.40 4.32
CA ASP A 91 12.05 5.61 5.08
C ASP A 91 10.82 6.24 5.75
N LEU A 92 9.62 5.96 5.22
CA LEU A 92 8.34 6.38 5.80
C LEU A 92 7.90 5.53 7.00
N LYS A 93 8.73 4.56 7.42
CA LYS A 93 8.48 3.63 8.54
C LYS A 93 7.08 2.99 8.43
N PRO A 94 6.84 2.20 7.36
CA PRO A 94 5.56 1.56 7.13
C PRO A 94 5.18 0.67 8.32
N HIS A 95 3.95 0.85 8.79
CA HIS A 95 3.35 -0.06 9.76
C HIS A 95 2.71 -1.25 9.05
N VAL A 96 2.16 -1.01 7.85
CA VAL A 96 1.52 -2.03 7.02
C VAL A 96 1.90 -1.80 5.57
N PHE A 97 2.29 -2.87 4.90
CA PHE A 97 2.27 -2.95 3.44
C PHE A 97 0.98 -3.67 3.02
N ALA A 98 0.12 -2.98 2.26
CA ALA A 98 -1.15 -3.53 1.80
C ALA A 98 -1.08 -3.79 0.30
N LEU A 99 -1.08 -5.08 -0.07
CA LEU A 99 -1.09 -5.51 -1.47
C LEU A 99 -2.51 -5.38 -2.05
N VAL A 100 -2.66 -4.55 -3.08
CA VAL A 100 -3.91 -4.28 -3.80
C VAL A 100 -3.95 -5.12 -5.07
N LEU A 101 -4.92 -6.03 -5.12
CA LEU A 101 -5.15 -6.95 -6.23
C LEU A 101 -6.56 -6.73 -6.79
N ARG A 102 -6.71 -6.95 -8.10
CA ARG A 102 -8.02 -6.96 -8.74
C ARG A 102 -8.69 -8.31 -8.59
N ALA A 103 -9.91 -8.31 -8.05
CA ALA A 103 -10.68 -9.53 -7.86
C ALA A 103 -11.13 -10.18 -9.19
N ASP A 104 -11.28 -9.39 -10.26
CA ASP A 104 -11.72 -9.83 -11.57
C ASP A 104 -10.57 -10.27 -12.50
N LEU A 105 -9.33 -10.04 -12.09
CA LEU A 105 -8.11 -10.35 -12.84
C LEU A 105 -7.07 -10.95 -11.89
N PHE A 106 -7.30 -12.17 -11.41
CA PHE A 106 -6.26 -12.93 -10.73
C PHE A 106 -5.38 -13.62 -11.79
N THR A 107 -4.58 -12.83 -12.50
CA THR A 107 -3.70 -13.30 -13.58
C THR A 107 -2.38 -13.80 -13.03
N ASP A 108 -1.53 -14.32 -13.90
CA ASP A 108 -0.17 -14.71 -13.51
C ASP A 108 0.67 -13.50 -13.07
N ASP A 109 0.31 -12.28 -13.47
CA ASP A 109 0.97 -11.06 -13.02
C ASP A 109 0.72 -10.79 -11.52
N GLU A 110 -0.51 -11.03 -11.02
CA GLU A 110 -0.83 -10.89 -9.60
C GLU A 110 -0.08 -11.93 -8.76
N LYS A 111 0.06 -13.17 -9.26
CA LYS A 111 0.90 -14.19 -8.62
C LYS A 111 2.37 -13.77 -8.63
N CYS A 112 2.83 -13.15 -9.71
CA CYS A 112 4.19 -12.64 -9.84
C CYS A 112 4.45 -11.57 -8.77
N ALA A 113 3.54 -10.60 -8.58
CA ALA A 113 3.66 -9.58 -7.53
C ALA A 113 3.76 -10.18 -6.11
N ALA A 114 2.91 -11.17 -5.79
CA ALA A 114 2.97 -11.86 -4.51
C ALA A 114 4.29 -12.64 -4.32
N ASN A 115 4.79 -13.27 -5.39
CA ASN A 115 6.09 -13.97 -5.35
C ASN A 115 7.27 -13.00 -5.21
N MET A 116 7.23 -11.83 -5.86
CA MET A 116 8.25 -10.80 -5.66
C MET A 116 8.33 -10.37 -4.20
N LEU A 117 7.18 -10.17 -3.54
CA LEU A 117 7.16 -9.85 -2.11
C LEU A 117 7.77 -10.96 -1.25
N ARG A 118 7.55 -12.24 -1.58
CA ARG A 118 8.24 -13.37 -0.91
C ARG A 118 9.74 -13.35 -1.14
N MET A 119 10.19 -13.02 -2.34
CA MET A 119 11.62 -12.93 -2.64
C MET A 119 12.30 -11.78 -1.90
N ILE A 120 11.59 -10.65 -1.71
CA ILE A 120 12.12 -9.44 -1.07
C ILE A 120 12.08 -9.54 0.46
N PHE A 121 10.92 -9.92 1.03
CA PHE A 121 10.69 -9.93 2.49
C PHE A 121 10.81 -11.33 3.11
N GLY A 122 10.98 -12.37 2.30
CA GLY A 122 11.05 -13.77 2.73
C GLY A 122 9.72 -14.52 2.65
N GLU A 123 9.78 -15.85 2.68
CA GLU A 123 8.62 -16.75 2.53
C GLU A 123 7.52 -16.55 3.59
N ASN A 124 7.88 -15.97 4.74
CA ASN A 124 6.95 -15.74 5.83
C ASN A 124 6.25 -14.37 5.75
N VAL A 125 6.44 -13.58 4.68
CA VAL A 125 5.87 -12.22 4.53
C VAL A 125 4.33 -12.18 4.66
N PHE A 126 3.64 -13.28 4.35
CA PHE A 126 2.18 -13.38 4.47
C PHE A 126 1.72 -14.18 5.69
N LYS A 127 2.64 -14.65 6.54
CA LYS A 127 2.28 -15.29 7.80
C LYS A 127 1.99 -14.21 8.84
N HIS A 128 0.92 -14.39 9.58
CA HIS A 128 0.59 -13.60 10.76
C HIS A 128 0.78 -14.49 11.99
N ASP A 129 1.20 -13.89 13.11
CA ASP A 129 1.22 -14.58 14.39
C ASP A 129 -0.22 -14.78 14.86
N ASP A 130 -0.77 -15.97 14.60
CA ASP A 130 -2.01 -16.45 15.19
C ASP A 130 -1.81 -16.70 16.69
N SER A 131 -1.77 -15.64 17.47
CA SER A 131 -1.83 -15.69 18.94
C SER A 131 -3.26 -15.90 19.45
N THR A 132 -4.01 -16.79 18.79
CA THR A 132 -5.37 -17.23 19.20
C THR A 132 -5.34 -18.64 19.79
N ASN A 133 -4.33 -18.92 20.63
CA ASN A 133 -4.29 -20.09 21.52
C ASN A 133 -3.76 -19.64 22.89
N ALA A 134 -4.63 -18.99 23.68
CA ALA A 134 -4.51 -18.90 25.12
C ALA A 134 -5.91 -18.76 25.73
#